data_AF-A0A9D7UEA5-F1
#
_entry.id   AF-A0A9D7UEA5-F1
#
_cell.length_a   1.000
_cell.length_b   1.000
_cell.length_c   1.000
_cell.angle_alpha   90.00
_cell.angle_beta   90.00
_cell.angle_gamma   90.00
#
_symmetry.space_group_name_H-M   'P 1'
#
loop_
_entity.id
_entity.type
_entity.pdbx_description
1 polymer ?
#
loop_
_entity_poly.entity_id
_entity_poly.type
_entity_poly.pdbx_seq_one_letter_code
_entity_poly.pdbx_strand_id
1 'polypeptide(L)' 'MVDKKMIANELSKLIEIRTNFLTYLDDNIPKKSNLIEYDFSDYPTLDAKKIHEHFFKLDYQARKLRGFLVKELDIKVK' A
#
# COMPACT_ATOMS: atom_id res chain seq x y z
N MET A 1 -6.49 18.77 17.47
CA MET A 1 -6.17 17.36 17.74
C MET A 1 -6.86 16.48 16.73
N VAL A 2 -6.09 15.69 15.99
CA VAL A 2 -6.65 14.60 15.18
C VAL A 2 -7.14 13.49 16.12
N ASP A 3 -8.30 12.90 15.81
CA ASP A 3 -8.86 11.78 16.58
C ASP A 3 -7.96 10.53 16.44
N LYS A 4 -7.32 10.14 17.54
CA LYS A 4 -6.44 8.98 17.60
C LYS A 4 -7.14 7.67 17.23
N LYS A 5 -8.44 7.53 17.56
CA LYS A 5 -9.23 6.34 17.19
C LYS A 5 -9.47 6.29 15.69
N MET A 6 -9.74 7.45 15.08
CA MET A 6 -9.83 7.56 13.63
C MET A 6 -8.50 7.19 12.96
N ILE A 7 -7.37 7.74 13.40
CA ILE A 7 -6.04 7.40 12.84
C ILE A 7 -5.77 5.90 12.96
N ALA A 8 -6.00 5.29 14.13
CA ALA A 8 -5.80 3.87 14.34
C ALA A 8 -6.61 3.02 13.34
N ASN A 9 -7.90 3.38 13.13
CA ASN A 9 -8.74 2.71 12.14
C ASN A 9 -8.21 2.87 10.71
N GLU A 10 -7.75 4.05 10.34
CA GLU A 10 -7.19 4.31 9.01
C GLU A 10 -5.84 3.61 8.81
N LEU A 11 -5.06 3.41 9.87
CA LEU A 11 -3.82 2.65 9.83
C LEU A 11 -4.08 1.15 9.66
N SER A 12 -5.07 0.59 10.37
CA SER A 12 -5.50 -0.80 10.18
C SER A 12 -5.96 -1.06 8.74
N LYS A 13 -6.72 -0.13 8.15
CA LYS A 13 -7.12 -0.21 6.73
C LYS A 13 -5.91 -0.17 5.79
N LEU A 14 -4.91 0.67 6.07
CA LEU A 14 -3.69 0.70 5.27
C LEU A 14 -2.97 -0.66 5.28
N ILE A 15 -2.86 -1.27 6.46
CA ILE A 15 -2.23 -2.58 6.64
C ILE A 15 -3.00 -3.64 5.84
N GLU A 16 -4.33 -3.67 5.95
CA GLU A 16 -5.17 -4.61 5.21
C GLU A 16 -5.01 -4.44 3.69
N ILE A 17 -5.11 -3.20 3.18
CA ILE A 17 -4.93 -2.90 1.75
C ILE A 17 -3.54 -3.31 1.26
N ARG A 18 -2.49 -3.00 2.04
CA ARG A 18 -1.11 -3.39 1.72
C ARG A 18 -0.96 -4.90 1.67
N THR A 19 -1.48 -5.62 2.67
CA THR A 19 -1.45 -7.08 2.70
C THR A 19 -2.14 -7.65 1.48
N ASN A 20 -3.36 -7.20 1.16
CA ASN A 20 -4.09 -7.68 -0.02
C ASN A 20 -3.34 -7.44 -1.33
N PHE A 21 -2.64 -6.30 -1.45
CA PHE A 21 -1.83 -6.03 -2.64
C PHE A 21 -0.61 -6.97 -2.70
N LEU A 22 0.12 -7.14 -1.59
CA LEU A 22 1.27 -8.04 -1.55
C LEU A 22 0.86 -9.50 -1.79
N THR A 23 -0.27 -9.94 -1.27
CA THR A 23 -0.83 -11.27 -1.58
C THR A 23 -1.12 -11.41 -3.07
N TYR A 24 -1.74 -10.41 -3.71
CA TYR A 24 -1.95 -10.44 -5.16
C TYR A 24 -0.62 -10.56 -5.93
N LEU A 25 0.43 -9.85 -5.50
CA LEU A 25 1.75 -9.97 -6.12
C LEU A 25 2.38 -11.35 -5.87
N ASP A 26 2.33 -11.85 -4.63
CA ASP A 26 2.85 -13.17 -4.25
C ASP A 26 2.15 -14.32 -5.02
N ASP A 27 0.85 -14.19 -5.28
CA ASP A 27 0.06 -15.19 -6.02
C ASP A 27 0.37 -15.20 -7.53
N ASN A 28 0.91 -14.11 -8.08
CA ASN A 28 1.08 -13.94 -9.52
C ASN A 28 2.55 -13.77 -9.96
N ILE A 29 3.47 -13.56 -9.03
CA ILE A 29 4.90 -13.37 -9.31
C ILE A 29 5.71 -14.36 -8.46
N PRO A 30 6.49 -15.25 -9.10
CA PRO A 30 7.39 -16.13 -8.37
C PRO A 30 8.36 -15.33 -7.49
N LYS A 31 8.84 -15.94 -6.40
CA LYS A 31 9.92 -15.35 -5.61
C LYS A 31 11.26 -15.96 -5.99
N LYS A 32 12.32 -15.17 -5.83
CA LYS A 32 13.70 -15.66 -5.93
C LYS A 32 13.97 -16.68 -4.82
N SER A 33 15.12 -17.35 -4.89
CA SER A 33 15.59 -18.33 -3.90
C SER A 33 15.65 -17.80 -2.46
N ASN A 34 15.76 -16.47 -2.28
CA ASN A 34 15.74 -15.84 -0.96
C ASN A 34 14.33 -15.67 -0.35
N LEU A 35 13.26 -15.99 -1.08
CA LEU A 35 11.85 -15.89 -0.67
C LEU A 35 11.38 -14.48 -0.27
N ILE A 36 12.19 -13.45 -0.52
CA ILE A 36 11.90 -12.05 -0.17
C ILE A 36 11.58 -11.26 -1.43
N GLU A 37 12.40 -11.41 -2.47
CA GLU A 37 12.28 -10.65 -3.70
C GLU A 37 11.42 -11.36 -4.73
N TYR A 38 10.65 -10.58 -5.48
CA TYR A 38 9.96 -11.05 -6.68
C TYR A 38 10.97 -11.35 -7.80
N ASP A 39 10.73 -12.44 -8.51
CA ASP A 39 11.47 -12.81 -9.71
C ASP A 39 10.70 -12.35 -10.95
N PHE A 40 11.36 -11.51 -11.74
CA PHE A 40 10.83 -10.94 -12.98
C PHE A 40 11.61 -11.42 -14.22
N SER A 41 12.53 -12.39 -14.08
CA SER A 41 13.35 -12.88 -15.21
C SER A 41 12.52 -13.36 -16.39
N ASP A 42 11.34 -13.93 -16.10
CA ASP A 42 10.48 -14.58 -17.09
C ASP A 42 9.31 -13.69 -17.54
N TYR A 43 9.39 -12.38 -17.27
CA TYR A 43 8.41 -11.38 -17.70
C TYR A 43 6.96 -11.75 -17.32
N PRO A 44 6.66 -11.95 -16.02
CA PRO A 44 5.33 -12.33 -15.57
C PRO A 44 4.30 -11.30 -16.05
N THR A 45 3.20 -11.79 -16.63
CA THR A 45 2.11 -10.94 -17.10
C THR A 45 1.07 -10.79 -16.00
N LEU A 46 0.82 -9.54 -15.59
CA LEU A 46 -0.16 -9.19 -14.57
C LEU A 46 -1.34 -8.47 -15.22
N ASP A 47 -2.50 -8.60 -14.60
CA ASP A 47 -3.65 -7.78 -14.96
C ASP A 47 -3.38 -6.33 -14.54
N ALA A 48 -3.04 -5.49 -15.52
CA ALA A 48 -2.70 -4.08 -15.30
C ALA A 48 -3.83 -3.31 -14.60
N LYS A 49 -5.09 -3.66 -14.85
CA LYS A 49 -6.23 -3.04 -14.18
C LYS A 49 -6.22 -3.39 -12.70
N LYS A 50 -6.02 -4.67 -12.35
CA LYS A 50 -5.94 -5.09 -10.94
C LYS A 50 -4.75 -4.47 -10.22
N ILE A 51 -3.58 -4.42 -10.85
CA ILE A 51 -2.40 -3.73 -10.29
C ILE A 51 -2.73 -2.26 -9.99
N HIS A 52 -3.34 -1.55 -10.95
CA HIS A 52 -3.74 -0.17 -10.75
C HIS A 52 -4.77 -0.02 -9.62
N GLU A 53 -5.78 -0.88 -9.54
CA GLU A 53 -6.80 -0.84 -8.48
C GLU A 53 -6.19 -1.06 -7.09
N HIS A 54 -5.28 -2.02 -6.94
CA HIS A 54 -4.57 -2.26 -5.68
C HIS A 54 -3.68 -1.08 -5.31
N PHE A 55 -2.88 -0.60 -6.25
CA PHE A 55 -2.00 0.54 -6.03
C PHE A 55 -2.78 1.82 -5.67
N PHE A 56 -3.86 2.11 -6.40
CA PHE A 56 -4.68 3.29 -6.16
C PHE A 56 -5.29 3.29 -4.74
N LYS A 57 -5.80 2.13 -4.28
CA LYS A 57 -6.31 1.99 -2.90
C LYS A 57 -5.22 2.23 -1.87
N LEU A 58 -4.01 1.68 -2.11
CA LEU A 58 -2.86 1.85 -1.22
C LEU A 58 -2.45 3.33 -1.13
N ASP A 59 -2.26 3.98 -2.28
CA ASP A 59 -1.88 5.38 -2.38
C ASP A 59 -2.93 6.31 -1.74
N TYR A 60 -4.22 6.08 -2.03
CA TYR A 60 -5.31 6.85 -1.44
C TYR A 60 -5.29 6.78 0.09
N GLN A 61 -5.13 5.58 0.64
CA GLN A 61 -5.10 5.39 2.08
C GLN A 61 -3.86 6.03 2.73
N ALA A 62 -2.70 5.92 2.08
CA ALA A 62 -1.46 6.56 2.51
C ALA A 62 -1.58 8.10 2.48
N ARG A 63 -2.19 8.68 1.43
CA ARG A 63 -2.43 10.14 1.34
C ARG A 63 -3.36 10.64 2.43
N LYS A 64 -4.38 9.86 2.79
CA LYS A 64 -5.29 10.20 3.89
C LYS A 64 -4.54 10.26 5.23
N LEU A 65 -3.71 9.25 5.53
CA LEU A 65 -2.87 9.23 6.73
C LEU A 65 -1.84 10.37 6.73
N ARG A 66 -1.22 10.65 5.58
CA ARG A 66 -0.33 11.81 5.41
C ARG A 66 -1.04 13.12 5.74
N GLY A 67 -2.31 13.28 5.36
CA GLY A 67 -3.11 14.46 5.71
C GLY A 67 -3.22 14.68 7.23
N PHE A 68 -3.35 13.60 8.01
CA PHE A 68 -3.33 13.70 9.47
C PHE A 68 -1.98 14.12 10.01
N LEU A 69 -0.89 13.55 9.50
CA LEU A 69 0.47 13.89 9.93
C LEU A 69 0.82 15.35 9.62
N VAL A 70 0.50 15.80 8.41
CA VAL A 70 0.70 17.19 7.97
C VAL A 70 -0.03 18.16 8.89
N LYS A 71 -1.29 17.85 9.23
CA LYS A 71 -2.11 18.67 10.12
C LYS A 71 -1.60 18.68 11.56
N GLU A 72 -1.25 17.52 12.11
CA GLU A 72 -0.85 17.41 13.51
C GLU A 72 0.55 17.97 13.77
N LEU A 73 1.45 17.90 12.78
CA LEU A 73 2.83 18.39 12.87
C LEU A 73 3.02 19.79 12.26
N ASP A 74 1.94 20.45 11.81
CA ASP A 74 1.96 21.75 11.11
C ASP A 74 2.99 21.82 9.97
N ILE A 75 3.12 20.73 9.22
CA ILE A 75 4.10 20.62 8.12
C ILE A 75 3.54 21.31 6.88
N LYS A 76 4.20 22.36 6.39
CA LYS A 76 3.86 22.95 5.09
C LYS A 76 4.40 22.08 3.96
N VAL A 77 3.50 21.45 3.21
CA VAL A 77 3.88 20.74 2.00
C VAL A 77 3.73 21.67 0.80
N LYS A 78 4.77 21.74 -0.04
CA LYS A 78 4.76 22.42 -1.33
C LYS A 78 4.13 21.55 -2.41
#